data_AF-A0A5C9AFN1-F1
#
_entry.id   AF-A0A5C9AFN1-F1
#
_cell.length_a   1.000
_cell.length_b   1.000
_cell.length_c   1.000
_cell.angle_alpha   90.00
_cell.angle_beta   90.00
_cell.angle_gamma   90.00
#
_symmetry.space_group_name_H-M   'P 1'
#
loop_
_entity.id
_entity.type
_entity.pdbx_description
1 polymer ?
#
loop_
_entity_poly.entity_id
_entity_poly.type
_entity_poly.pdbx_seq_one_letter_code
_entity_poly.pdbx_strand_id
1 'polypeptide(L)' 'LSLAAVLAAFSALSQAVKGIDLSVAYALWGGFGIAATLAAGWILFGQRLNRKGWIGLVLLLAGMIMVKLA' A
#
# COMPACT_ATOMS: atom_id res chain seq x y z
N LEU A 1 -12.88 6.21 -16.49
CA LEU A 1 -11.95 5.13 -16.08
C LEU A 1 -11.47 5.29 -14.64
N SER A 2 -10.89 6.44 -14.25
CA SER A 2 -10.39 6.69 -12.89
C SER A 2 -11.46 6.53 -11.80
N LEU A 3 -12.65 7.12 -11.97
CA LEU A 3 -13.77 6.96 -11.03
C LEU A 3 -14.18 5.49 -10.85
N ALA A 4 -14.25 4.72 -11.94
CA ALA A 4 -14.57 3.30 -11.86
C ALA A 4 -13.50 2.50 -11.11
N ALA A 5 -12.22 2.83 -11.30
CA ALA A 5 -11.11 2.21 -10.56
C ALA A 5 -11.14 2.55 -9.07
N VAL A 6 -11.46 3.81 -8.71
CA VAL A 6 -11.62 4.23 -7.31
C VAL A 6 -12.78 3.47 -6.66
N LEU A 7 -13.93 3.40 -7.32
CA LEU A 7 -15.10 2.66 -6.81
C LEU A 7 -14.76 1.17 -6.62
N ALA A 8 -14.12 0.54 -7.60
CA ALA A 8 -13.69 -0.84 -7.50
C ALA A 8 -12.71 -1.08 -6.32
N ALA A 9 -11.74 -0.17 -6.13
CA ALA A 9 -10.78 -0.26 -5.03
C ALA A 9 -11.46 -0.16 -3.66
N PHE A 10 -12.37 0.81 -3.47
CA PHE A 10 -13.11 0.97 -2.22
C PHE A 10 -14.12 -0.16 -1.98
N SER A 11 -14.76 -0.69 -3.03
CA SER A 11 -15.62 -1.88 -2.91
C SER A 11 -14.82 -3.11 -2.47
N ALA A 12 -13.62 -3.31 -3.03
CA ALA A 12 -12.74 -4.40 -2.60
C ALA A 12 -12.27 -4.22 -1.14
N LEU A 13 -11.91 -2.99 -0.74
CA LEU A 13 -11.55 -2.66 0.63
C LEU A 13 -12.72 -2.93 1.59
N SER A 14 -13.94 -2.53 1.22
CA SER A 14 -15.15 -2.77 2.01
C SER A 14 -15.40 -4.26 2.26
N GLN A 15 -15.09 -5.11 1.28
CA GLN A 15 -15.18 -6.56 1.44
C GLN A 15 -14.08 -7.11 2.36
N ALA A 16 -12.86 -6.59 2.28
CA ALA A 16 -11.74 -7.01 3.13
C ALA A 16 -12.00 -6.70 4.61
N VAL A 17 -12.51 -5.50 4.92
CA VAL A 17 -12.83 -5.03 6.27
C VAL A 17 -13.88 -5.91 6.99
N LYS A 18 -14.66 -6.71 6.26
CA LYS A 18 -15.62 -7.64 6.89
C LYS A 18 -14.92 -8.81 7.62
N GLY A 19 -13.68 -9.13 7.26
CA GLY A 19 -12.93 -10.26 7.81
C GLY A 19 -11.66 -9.90 8.58
N ILE A 20 -11.22 -8.63 8.51
CA ILE A 20 -10.06 -8.13 9.26
C ILE A 20 -10.39 -6.77 9.87
N ASP A 21 -9.73 -6.42 10.98
CA ASP A 21 -9.93 -5.13 11.62
C ASP A 21 -9.69 -3.96 10.66
N LEU A 22 -10.54 -2.94 10.79
CA LEU A 22 -10.52 -1.74 9.95
C LEU A 22 -9.12 -1.10 9.92
N SER A 23 -8.47 -1.03 11.09
CA SER A 23 -7.11 -0.48 11.25
C SER A 23 -6.09 -1.25 10.42
N VAL A 24 -6.17 -2.59 10.42
CA VAL A 24 -5.26 -3.47 9.67
C VAL A 24 -5.52 -3.35 8.18
N ALA A 25 -6.80 -3.33 7.78
CA ALA A 25 -7.19 -3.16 6.39
C ALA A 25 -6.66 -1.84 5.80
N TYR A 26 -6.82 -0.72 6.51
CA TYR A 26 -6.33 0.58 6.04
C TYR A 26 -4.80 0.67 6.02
N ALA A 27 -4.12 0.11 7.02
CA ALA A 27 -2.66 0.09 7.06
C ALA A 27 -2.08 -0.70 5.87
N LEU A 28 -2.64 -1.88 5.59
CA LEU A 28 -2.25 -2.69 4.44
C LEU A 28 -2.59 -1.98 3.12
N TRP A 29 -3.81 -1.47 2.97
CA TRP A 29 -4.23 -0.81 1.73
C TRP A 29 -3.36 0.41 1.39
N GLY A 30 -3.12 1.29 2.37
CA GLY A 30 -2.28 2.46 2.18
C GLY A 30 -0.81 2.12 1.91
N GLY A 31 -0.23 1.22 2.71
CA GLY A 31 1.18 0.88 2.55
C GLY A 31 1.46 0.06 1.28
N PHE A 32 0.56 -0.85 0.88
CA PHE A 32 0.66 -1.56 -0.38
C PHE A 32 0.51 -0.62 -1.57
N GLY A 33 -0.38 0.38 -1.48
CA GLY A 33 -0.50 1.43 -2.50
C GLY A 33 0.79 2.23 -2.70
N ILE A 34 1.46 2.60 -1.60
CA ILE A 34 2.76 3.29 -1.66
C ILE A 34 3.83 2.39 -2.25
N ALA A 35 3.94 1.13 -1.80
CA ALA A 35 4.90 0.17 -2.34
C ALA A 35 4.69 -0.09 -3.85
N ALA A 36 3.43 -0.26 -4.28
CA ALA A 36 3.08 -0.43 -5.69
C ALA A 36 3.41 0.82 -6.51
N THR A 37 3.17 2.03 -5.96
CA THR A 37 3.52 3.30 -6.63
C THR A 37 5.04 3.44 -6.79
N LEU A 38 5.82 3.04 -5.79
CA LEU A 38 7.28 3.03 -5.87
C LEU A 38 7.79 2.03 -6.91
N ALA A 39 7.22 0.82 -6.94
CA ALA A 39 7.56 -0.21 -7.93
C ALA A 39 7.20 0.25 -9.35
N ALA A 40 6.01 0.83 -9.53
CA ALA A 40 5.57 1.43 -10.78
C ALA A 40 6.50 2.58 -11.21
N GLY A 41 6.89 3.45 -10.28
CA GLY A 41 7.88 4.50 -10.48
C GLY A 41 9.21 3.97 -11.05
N TRP A 42 9.68 2.86 -10.48
CA TRP A 42 10.92 2.23 -10.91
C TRP A 42 10.80 1.54 -12.28
N ILE A 43 9.73 0.79 -12.53
CA ILE A 43 9.53 0.01 -13.76
C ILE A 43 9.14 0.88 -14.95
N LEU A 44 8.21 1.82 -14.76
CA LEU A 44 7.65 2.63 -15.85
C LEU A 44 8.50 3.87 -16.18
N PHE A 45 9.15 4.46 -15.17
CA PHE A 45 9.89 5.73 -15.34
C PHE A 45 11.39 5.59 -15.09
N GLY A 46 11.88 4.38 -14.76
CA GLY A 46 13.29 4.15 -14.45
C GLY A 46 13.76 4.88 -13.20
N GLN A 47 12.85 5.40 -12.37
CA GLN A 47 13.22 6.12 -11.15
C GLN A 47 13.88 5.16 -10.17
N ARG A 48 15.20 5.29 -10.01
CA ARG A 48 15.93 4.52 -9.00
C ARG A 48 15.67 5.12 -7.63
N LEU A 49 15.20 4.25 -6.73
CA LEU A 49 15.01 4.63 -5.35
C LEU A 49 16.39 4.88 -4.71
N ASN A 50 16.61 6.12 -4.27
CA ASN A 50 17.87 6.50 -3.63
C ASN A 50 17.99 5.83 -2.25
N ARG A 51 19.19 5.80 -1.64
CA ARG A 51 19.46 5.11 -0.37
C ARG A 51 18.46 5.46 0.75
N LYS A 52 18.07 6.74 0.84
CA LYS A 52 17.05 7.23 1.78
C LYS A 52 15.65 6.67 1.49
N GLY A 53 15.28 6.51 0.22
CA GLY A 53 13.99 5.94 -0.17
C GLY A 53 13.88 4.46 0.18
N TRP A 54 14.98 3.71 0.06
CA TRP A 54 15.04 2.31 0.53
C TRP A 54 14.81 2.20 2.04
N ILE A 55 15.41 3.07 2.85
CA ILE A 55 15.17 3.12 4.30
C ILE A 55 13.69 3.40 4.58
N GLY A 56 13.10 4.37 3.87
CA GLY A 56 11.67 4.69 4.01
C GLY A 56 10.77 3.50 3.65
N LEU A 57 11.08 2.77 2.58
CA LEU A 57 10.34 1.57 2.17
C LEU A 57 10.42 0.48 3.24
N VAL A 58 11.62 0.20 3.77
CA VAL A 58 11.81 -0.80 4.83
C VAL A 58 11.03 -0.42 6.09
N LEU A 59 11.06 0.86 6.49
CA LEU A 59 10.34 1.35 7.67
C LEU A 59 8.81 1.22 7.49
N LEU A 60 8.32 1.50 6.28
CA LEU A 60 6.91 1.36 5.90
C LEU A 60 6.47 -0.11 5.94
N LEU A 61 7.26 -1.02 5.35
CA LEU A 61 7.00 -2.46 5.40
C LEU A 61 6.99 -2.98 6.85
N ALA A 62 7.95 -2.54 7.67
CA ALA A 62 8.01 -2.91 9.09
C ALA A 62 6.76 -2.44 9.85
N GLY A 63 6.32 -1.20 9.63
CA GLY A 63 5.09 -0.66 10.23
C GLY A 63 3.85 -1.46 9.84
N MET A 64 3.70 -1.84 8.56
CA MET A 64 2.58 -2.66 8.10
C MET A 64 2.56 -4.05 8.77
N ILE A 65 3.72 -4.69 8.89
CA ILE A 65 3.84 -6.00 9.52
C ILE A 65 3.45 -5.90 11.00
N MET A 66 3.89 -4.84 11.68
CA MET A 66 3.56 -4.60 13.09
C MET A 66 2.06 -4.38 13.29
N VAL A 67 1.39 -3.61 12.42
CA VAL A 67 -0.06 -3.43 12.49
C VAL A 67 -0.81 -4.73 12.19
N LYS A 68 -0.33 -5.56 11.26
CA LYS A 68 -0.94 -6.87 10.96
C LYS A 68 -0.80 -7.89 12.10
N LEU A 69 0.23 -7.74 12.94
CA LEU A 69 0.52 -8.62 14.07
C LEU A 69 -0.12 -8.16 15.39
N ALA A 70 -0.58 -6.90 15.44
CA ALA A 70 -1.33 -6.34 16.56
C ALA A 70 -2.79 -6.77 16.50
#